data_AF-A0A1Y3ZQR7-F1
#
_entry.id   AF-A0A1Y3ZQR7-F1
#
_cell.length_a   1.000
_cell.length_b   1.000
_cell.length_c   1.000
_cell.angle_alpha   90.00
_cell.angle_beta   90.00
_cell.angle_gamma   90.00
#
_symmetry.space_group_name_H-M   'P 1'
#
loop_
_entity.id
_entity.type
_entity.pdbx_description
1 polymer ?
#
loop_
_entity_poly.entity_id
_entity_poly.type
_entity_poly.pdbx_seq_one_letter_code
_entity_poly.pdbx_strand_id
1 'polypeptide(L)' 'MMKKKLTYIGRDDWSRPLYQDETKRIWVDTDPRSSHAPDLCTITDAGEPCDPMRADIEVEFYPCRDVWY' A
#
# COMPACT_ATOMS: atom_id res chain seq x y z
N MET A 1 7.83 -11.42 -13.95
CA MET A 1 7.67 -10.62 -12.72
C MET A 1 7.11 -9.28 -13.11
N MET A 2 5.95 -8.89 -12.57
CA MET A 2 5.42 -7.53 -12.78
C MET A 2 5.86 -6.67 -11.60
N LYS A 3 6.51 -5.54 -11.87
CA LYS A 3 6.93 -4.59 -10.84
C LYS A 3 5.97 -3.41 -10.83
N LYS A 4 5.51 -3.01 -9.65
CA LYS A 4 4.58 -1.89 -9.46
C LYS A 4 5.23 -0.81 -8.60
N LYS A 5 5.27 0.42 -9.11
CA LYS A 5 5.67 1.59 -8.32
C LYS A 5 4.48 2.09 -7.49
N LEU A 6 4.69 2.24 -6.19
CA LEU A 6 3.72 2.76 -5.23
C LEU A 6 4.22 4.09 -4.66
N THR A 7 3.54 5.18 -5.02
CA THR A 7 3.88 6.53 -4.55
C THR A 7 3.06 6.85 -3.31
N TYR A 8 3.72 7.21 -2.20
CA TYR A 8 3.05 7.58 -0.96
C TYR A 8 2.17 8.82 -1.16
N ILE A 9 0.92 8.77 -0.68
CA ILE A 9 -0.05 9.87 -0.82
C ILE A 9 -0.65 10.34 0.50
N GLY A 10 -0.32 9.69 1.62
CA GLY A 10 -0.82 10.05 2.94
C GLY A 10 -1.13 8.83 3.80
N ARG A 11 -1.88 9.03 4.87
CA ARG A 11 -2.39 7.96 5.74
C ARG A 11 -3.90 8.05 5.86
N ASP A 12 -4.52 6.92 6.14
CA ASP A 12 -5.95 6.88 6.52
C ASP A 12 -6.15 7.17 8.01
N ASP A 13 -7.42 7.14 8.45
CA ASP A 13 -7.82 7.42 9.83
C ASP A 13 -7.25 6.41 10.86
N TRP A 14 -6.81 5.23 10.40
CA TRP A 14 -6.15 4.21 11.21
C TRP A 14 -4.62 4.39 11.21
N SER A 15 -4.13 5.51 10.67
CA SER A 15 -2.71 5.80 10.49
C SER A 15 -1.98 4.79 9.62
N ARG A 16 -2.68 4.08 8.73
CA ARG A 16 -2.08 3.16 7.76
C ARG A 16 -1.67 3.95 6.51
N PRO A 17 -0.51 3.66 5.90
CA PRO A 17 -0.03 4.40 4.75
C PRO A 17 -0.82 4.03 3.50
N LEU A 18 -1.14 5.06 2.73
CA LEU A 18 -1.81 4.98 1.43
C LEU A 18 -0.80 5.27 0.32
N TYR A 19 -0.89 4.49 -0.74
CA TYR A 19 -0.06 4.62 -1.92
C TYR A 19 -0.92 4.65 -3.18
N GLN A 20 -0.51 5.43 -4.17
CA GLN A 20 -1.09 5.41 -5.51
C GLN A 20 -0.12 4.74 -6.48
N ASP A 21 -0.64 3.82 -7.30
CA ASP A 21 0.13 3.22 -8.38
C ASP A 21 0.05 4.01 -9.69
N GLU A 22 0.80 3.56 -10.69
CA GLU A 22 0.86 4.20 -12.02
C GLU A 22 -0.48 4.20 -12.76
N THR A 23 -1.41 3.32 -12.38
CA THR A 23 -2.76 3.22 -12.94
C THR A 23 -3.80 4.04 -12.17
N LYS A 24 -3.35 4.85 -11.19
CA LYS A 24 -4.18 5.65 -10.27
C LYS A 24 -4.99 4.84 -9.26
N ARG A 25 -4.73 3.54 -9.13
CA ARG A 25 -5.33 2.72 -8.07
C ARG A 25 -4.65 3.01 -6.74
N ILE A 26 -5.46 3.11 -5.69
CA ILE A 26 -5.00 3.34 -4.32
C ILE A 26 -4.84 1.99 -3.62
N TRP A 27 -3.75 1.88 -2.87
CA TRP A 27 -3.36 0.74 -2.07
C TRP A 27 -3.11 1.19 -0.64
N VAL A 28 -3.53 0.39 0.33
CA VAL A 28 -3.26 0.58 1.75
C VAL A 28 -2.38 -0.56 2.24
N ASP A 29 -1.33 -0.25 3.01
CA ASP A 29 -0.57 -1.27 3.76
C ASP A 29 -1.29 -1.51 5.09
N THR A 30 -1.94 -2.66 5.24
CA THR A 30 -2.73 -3.03 6.41
C THR A 30 -1.88 -3.50 7.59
N ASP A 31 -0.62 -3.86 7.35
CA ASP A 31 0.37 -4.21 8.37
C ASP A 31 1.70 -3.47 8.16
N PRO A 32 1.73 -2.13 8.34
CA PRO A 32 2.90 -1.32 8.08
C PRO A 32 3.92 -1.40 9.23
N ARG A 33 4.05 -2.53 9.94
CA ARG A 33 5.09 -2.71 10.97
C ARG A 33 6.45 -2.82 10.30
N SER A 34 7.46 -2.13 10.84
CA SER A 34 8.83 -2.10 10.29
C SER A 34 9.49 -3.47 10.20
N SER A 35 9.09 -4.41 11.06
CA SER A 35 9.56 -5.80 11.09
C SER A 35 8.77 -6.77 10.21
N HIS A 36 7.68 -6.33 9.58
CA HIS A 36 6.80 -7.16 8.76
C HIS A 36 6.97 -6.81 7.28
N ALA A 37 6.65 -7.76 6.40
CA ALA A 37 6.49 -7.47 4.98
C ALA A 37 5.24 -6.57 4.77
N PRO A 38 5.16 -5.80 3.67
CA PRO A 38 3.95 -5.04 3.35
C PRO A 38 2.76 -5.96 3.08
N ASP A 39 1.61 -5.59 3.65
CA ASP A 39 0.34 -6.27 3.45
C ASP A 39 -0.59 -5.33 2.68
N LEU A 40 -0.48 -5.35 1.35
CA LEU A 40 -1.11 -4.33 0.49
C LEU A 40 -2.50 -4.77 0.05
N CYS A 41 -3.50 -3.95 0.32
CA CYS A 41 -4.87 -4.14 -0.16
C CYS A 41 -5.31 -2.96 -1.05
N THR A 42 -6.21 -3.19 -2.00
CA THR A 42 -6.97 -2.11 -2.64
C THR A 42 -7.90 -1.46 -1.62
N ILE A 43 -8.40 -0.26 -1.93
CA ILE A 43 -9.34 0.47 -1.08
C ILE A 43 -10.70 0.60 -1.78
N THR A 44 -11.78 0.52 -1.01
CA THR A 44 -13.15 0.83 -1.46
C THR A 44 -13.39 2.34 -1.49
N ASP A 45 -14.50 2.77 -2.09
CA ASP A 45 -14.93 4.18 -2.04
C ASP A 45 -15.23 4.68 -0.62
N ALA A 46 -15.45 3.75 0.33
CA ALA A 46 -15.67 4.04 1.74
C ALA A 46 -14.36 4.11 2.56
N GLY A 47 -13.19 3.90 1.94
CA GLY A 47 -11.90 3.94 2.63
C GLY A 47 -11.48 2.62 3.28
N GLU A 48 -12.27 1.54 3.13
CA GLU A 48 -11.95 0.23 3.70
C GLU A 48 -11.05 -0.61 2.78
N PRO A 49 -10.11 -1.41 3.33
CA PRO A 49 -9.36 -2.40 2.56
C PRO A 49 -10.30 -3.43 1.89
N CYS A 50 -9.99 -3.82 0.66
CA CYS A 50 -10.84 -4.71 -0.14
C CYS A 50 -10.11 -5.96 -0.63
N ASP A 51 -9.33 -5.84 -1.72
CA ASP A 51 -8.66 -6.98 -2.36
C ASP A 51 -7.16 -6.97 -2.07
N PRO A 52 -6.57 -8.08 -1.59
CA PRO A 52 -5.13 -8.15 -1.38
C PRO A 52 -4.37 -8.11 -2.71
N MET A 53 -3.19 -7.50 -2.68
CA MET A 53 -2.26 -7.53 -3.80
C MET A 53 -1.82 -8.97 -4.07
N ARG A 54 -1.74 -9.33 -5.36
CA ARG A 54 -1.26 -10.65 -5.75
C ARG A 54 0.20 -10.83 -5.35
N ALA A 55 0.54 -12.00 -4.82
CA ALA A 55 1.87 -12.31 -4.29
C ALA A 55 3.00 -12.33 -5.35
N ASP A 56 2.68 -12.41 -6.64
CA ASP A 56 3.65 -12.38 -7.75
C ASP A 56 3.99 -10.96 -8.24
N ILE A 57 3.40 -9.92 -7.62
CA ILE A 57 3.70 -8.52 -7.90
C ILE A 57 4.83 -8.07 -6.98
N GLU A 58 5.93 -7.63 -7.57
CA GLU A 58 7.01 -6.97 -6.85
C GLU A 58 6.68 -5.48 -6.69
N VAL A 59 6.96 -4.91 -5.52
CA VAL A 59 6.58 -3.54 -5.18
C VAL A 59 7.82 -2.69 -4.93
N GLU A 60 7.83 -1.50 -5.53
CA GLU A 60 8.79 -0.45 -5.21
C GLU A 60 8.06 0.76 -4.62
N PHE A 61 8.37 1.08 -3.37
CA PHE A 61 7.80 2.23 -2.68
C PHE A 61 8.60 3.50 -3.00
N TYR A 62 7.90 4.61 -3.20
CA TYR A 62 8.48 5.92 -3.46
C TYR A 62 7.87 7.00 -2.55
N PRO A 63 8.69 7.79 -1.82
CA PRO A 63 10.16 7.73 -1.78
C PRO A 63 10.71 6.51 -1.01
N CYS A 64 9.94 5.96 -0.07
CA CYS A 64 10.23 4.74 0.67
C CYS A 64 8.93 4.16 1.25
N ARG A 65 8.97 2.95 1.82
CA ARG A 65 7.84 2.39 2.56
C ARG A 65 7.68 3.15 3.88
N ASP A 66 6.52 3.74 4.08
CA ASP A 66 6.10 4.33 5.33
C ASP A 66 5.60 3.24 6.29
N VAL A 67 6.03 3.31 7.55
CA VAL A 67 5.79 2.27 8.56
C VAL A 67 5.26 2.88 9.86
N TRP A 68 4.65 2.07 10.72
CA TRP A 68 4.42 2.44 12.12
C TRP A 68 5.74 2.48 12.88
N TYR A 69 5.81 3.41 13.83
CA TYR A 69 6.91 3.56 14.79
C TYR A 69 6.95 2.40 15.78
#